data_AF-A0A3A5QBF4-F1
#
_entry.id   AF-A0A3A5QBF4-F1
#
_cell.length_a   1.000
_cell.length_b   1.000
_cell.length_c   1.000
_cell.angle_alpha   90.00
_cell.angle_beta   90.00
_cell.angle_gamma   90.00
#
_symmetry.space_group_name_H-M   'P 1'
#
loop_
_entity.id
_entity.type
_entity.pdbx_description
1 polymer ?
#
loop_
_entity_poly.entity_id
_entity_poly.type
_entity_poly.pdbx_seq_one_letter_code
_entity_poly.pdbx_strand_id
1 'polypeptide(L)'
;GDDLENFFIRINAHNKFFSNVPYQMIGFSYNSRQEFCAVLTQPYILAEREATEDEIAEYMEALGFEMDYIDEFHNDQYEVFDAVPNNVLYGIDKDLYFIDTQIRLKK
;
A
#
# COMPACT_ATOMS: atom_id res chain seq x y z
N GLY A 1 -2.23 6.07 20.19
CA GLY A 1 -3.46 5.45 19.63
C GLY A 1 -3.61 6.06 18.28
N ASP A 2 -3.56 5.24 17.22
CA ASP A 2 -3.66 5.75 15.86
C ASP A 2 -4.97 6.53 15.71
N ASP A 3 -4.81 7.73 15.18
CA ASP A 3 -5.90 8.63 14.87
C ASP A 3 -6.80 7.98 13.79
N LEU A 4 -8.12 7.98 14.02
CA LEU A 4 -9.09 7.55 13.01
C LEU A 4 -8.91 8.33 11.71
N GLU A 5 -8.49 9.59 11.78
CA GLU A 5 -8.16 10.39 10.62
C GLU A 5 -7.00 9.79 9.82
N ASN A 6 -5.92 9.40 10.50
CA ASN A 6 -4.79 8.74 9.87
C ASN A 6 -5.23 7.44 9.19
N PHE A 7 -6.06 6.62 9.83
CA PHE A 7 -6.58 5.38 9.22
C PHE A 7 -7.22 5.62 7.85
N PHE A 8 -8.13 6.60 7.74
CA PHE A 8 -8.78 6.91 6.45
C PHE A 8 -7.82 7.57 5.45
N ILE A 9 -6.88 8.40 5.92
CA ILE A 9 -5.83 8.97 5.06
C ILE A 9 -5.01 7.86 4.41
N ARG A 10 -4.62 6.82 5.16
CA ARG A 10 -3.83 5.71 4.61
C ARG A 10 -4.59 4.98 3.50
N ILE A 11 -5.87 4.66 3.74
CA ILE A 11 -6.73 3.99 2.74
C ILE A 11 -6.86 4.85 1.48
N ASN A 12 -7.14 6.15 1.63
CA ASN A 12 -7.30 7.05 0.50
C ASN A 12 -6.01 7.22 -0.29
N ALA A 13 -4.87 7.34 0.40
CA ALA A 13 -3.57 7.47 -0.23
C ALA A 13 -3.17 6.19 -0.96
N HIS A 14 -3.37 5.01 -0.35
CA HIS A 14 -3.16 3.72 -1.01
C HIS A 14 -3.97 3.62 -2.29
N ASN A 15 -5.29 3.89 -2.23
CA ASN A 15 -6.17 3.80 -3.39
C ASN A 15 -5.85 4.83 -4.48
N LYS A 16 -5.22 5.95 -4.12
CA LYS A 16 -4.77 6.97 -5.08
C LYS A 16 -3.57 6.49 -5.90
N PHE A 17 -2.57 5.89 -5.24
CA PHE A 17 -1.30 5.52 -5.89
C PHE A 17 -1.27 4.06 -6.39
N PHE A 18 -2.02 3.17 -5.74
CA PHE A 18 -2.08 1.73 -6.02
C PHE A 18 -3.50 1.30 -6.38
N SER A 19 -4.10 2.04 -7.32
CA SER A 19 -5.52 1.93 -7.68
C SER A 19 -5.94 0.59 -8.32
N ASN A 20 -4.97 -0.22 -8.75
CA ASN A 20 -5.17 -1.58 -9.28
C ASN A 20 -5.38 -2.64 -8.18
N VAL A 21 -5.12 -2.31 -6.90
CA VAL A 21 -5.41 -3.17 -5.74
C VAL A 21 -5.98 -2.36 -4.57
N PRO A 22 -7.15 -1.74 -4.74
CA PRO A 22 -7.70 -0.79 -3.79
C PRO A 22 -8.24 -1.50 -2.54
N TYR A 23 -8.05 -0.86 -1.38
CA TYR A 23 -8.79 -1.18 -0.18
C TYR A 23 -10.23 -0.68 -0.30
N GLN A 24 -11.18 -1.56 -0.03
CA GLN A 24 -12.58 -1.22 0.15
C GLN A 24 -13.00 -1.49 1.60
N MET A 25 -13.52 -0.47 2.27
CA MET A 25 -14.13 -0.64 3.59
C MET A 25 -15.53 -1.21 3.45
N ILE A 26 -15.77 -2.37 4.05
CA ILE A 26 -17.09 -3.04 4.00
C ILE A 26 -17.89 -2.87 5.30
N GLY A 27 -17.25 -2.38 6.37
CA GLY A 27 -17.93 -2.02 7.61
C GLY A 27 -17.05 -2.21 8.82
N PHE A 28 -17.68 -2.54 9.95
CA PHE A 28 -17.04 -2.79 11.22
C PHE A 28 -17.54 -4.11 11.81
N SER A 29 -16.69 -4.77 12.60
CA SER A 29 -17.03 -6.00 13.32
C SER A 29 -16.22 -6.11 14.61
N TYR A 30 -16.47 -7.16 15.38
CA TYR A 30 -15.66 -7.52 16.54
C TYR A 30 -14.79 -8.73 16.20
N ASN A 31 -13.49 -8.67 16.52
CA ASN A 31 -12.60 -9.81 16.35
C ASN A 31 -12.85 -10.88 17.45
N SER A 32 -12.12 -11.99 17.40
CA SER A 32 -12.26 -13.10 18.37
C SER A 32 -11.98 -12.70 19.84
N ARG A 33 -11.37 -11.54 20.06
CA ARG A 33 -11.08 -10.95 21.38
C ARG A 33 -12.09 -9.88 21.80
N GLN A 34 -13.19 -9.70 21.06
CA GLN A 34 -14.19 -8.65 21.28
C GLN A 34 -13.65 -7.22 21.09
N GLU A 35 -12.59 -7.06 20.30
CA GLU A 35 -12.06 -5.73 19.94
C GLU A 35 -12.80 -5.22 18.70
N PHE A 36 -13.20 -3.94 18.71
CA PHE A 36 -13.85 -3.29 17.58
C PHE A 36 -12.85 -3.05 16.44
N CYS A 37 -13.17 -3.53 15.23
CA CYS A 37 -12.28 -3.51 14.08
C CYS A 37 -13.01 -2.97 12.84
N ALA A 38 -12.28 -2.21 12.01
CA ALA A 38 -12.67 -1.98 10.63
C ALA A 38 -12.45 -3.25 9.80
N VAL A 39 -13.36 -3.53 8.87
CA VAL A 39 -13.25 -4.65 7.94
C VAL A 39 -13.00 -4.11 6.54
N LEU A 40 -11.88 -4.50 5.96
CA LEU A 40 -11.42 -4.09 4.63
C LEU A 40 -11.35 -5.30 3.71
N THR A 41 -11.53 -5.08 2.41
CA THR A 41 -11.32 -6.08 1.35
C THR A 41 -10.41 -5.50 0.26
N GLN A 42 -9.62 -6.36 -0.37
CA GLN A 42 -8.85 -6.07 -1.58
C GLN A 42 -9.14 -7.15 -2.62
N PRO A 43 -8.95 -6.86 -3.93
CA PRO A 43 -9.02 -7.90 -4.95
C PRO A 43 -7.93 -8.95 -4.73
N TYR A 44 -8.25 -10.20 -5.06
CA TYR A 44 -7.27 -11.28 -5.07
C TYR A 44 -6.38 -11.17 -6.33
N ILE A 45 -5.06 -11.18 -6.14
CA ILE A 45 -4.08 -11.04 -7.22
C ILE A 45 -3.42 -12.39 -7.52
N LEU A 46 -3.39 -12.76 -8.80
CA LEU A 46 -2.61 -13.89 -9.30
C LEU A 46 -1.21 -13.42 -9.67
N ALA A 47 -0.25 -13.67 -8.79
CA ALA A 47 1.15 -13.29 -8.99
C ALA A 47 1.97 -14.43 -9.61
N GLU A 48 2.88 -14.08 -10.50
CA GLU A 48 3.91 -15.00 -11.00
C GLU A 48 5.07 -15.11 -9.98
N ARG A 49 5.44 -13.98 -9.38
CA ARG A 49 6.53 -13.84 -8.41
C ARG A 49 6.38 -12.55 -7.60
N GLU A 50 7.26 -12.35 -6.65
CA GLU A 50 7.53 -11.06 -6.01
C GLU A 50 8.21 -10.11 -7.02
N ALA A 51 7.96 -8.80 -6.88
CA ALA A 51 8.65 -7.77 -7.65
C ALA A 51 10.12 -7.67 -7.24
N THR A 52 10.99 -7.18 -8.11
CA THR A 52 12.37 -6.84 -7.73
C THR A 52 12.45 -5.43 -7.13
N GLU A 53 13.51 -5.13 -6.39
CA GLU A 53 13.77 -3.78 -5.87
C GLU A 53 13.83 -2.74 -6.99
N ASP A 54 14.48 -3.07 -8.11
CA ASP A 54 14.56 -2.19 -9.29
C ASP A 54 13.19 -1.90 -9.91
N GLU A 55 12.32 -2.92 -10.01
CA GLU A 55 10.96 -2.76 -10.54
C GLU A 55 10.10 -1.86 -9.64
N ILE A 56 10.26 -2.01 -8.32
CA ILE A 56 9.57 -1.15 -7.34
C ILE A 56 10.07 0.29 -7.46
N ALA A 57 11.38 0.49 -7.51
CA ALA A 57 11.98 1.81 -7.60
C ALA A 57 11.56 2.54 -8.89
N GLU A 58 11.61 1.86 -10.05
CA GLU A 58 11.17 2.43 -11.34
C GLU A 58 9.68 2.80 -11.31
N TYR A 59 8.84 1.96 -10.71
CA TYR A 59 7.41 2.24 -10.57
C TYR A 59 7.15 3.46 -9.67
N MET A 60 7.84 3.55 -8.53
CA MET A 60 7.70 4.66 -7.60
C MET A 60 8.21 5.98 -8.20
N GLU A 61 9.33 5.95 -8.92
CA GLU A 61 9.85 7.11 -9.66
C GLU A 61 8.83 7.60 -10.71
N ALA A 62 8.20 6.69 -11.45
CA ALA A 62 7.16 7.02 -12.42
C ALA A 62 5.91 7.66 -11.78
N LEU A 63 5.64 7.38 -10.51
CA LEU A 63 4.59 8.03 -9.71
C LEU A 63 5.01 9.38 -9.11
N GLY A 64 6.25 9.83 -9.36
CA GLY A 64 6.79 11.08 -8.84
C GLY A 64 7.26 10.99 -7.39
N PHE A 65 7.62 9.78 -6.93
CA PHE A 65 8.31 9.60 -5.65
C PHE A 65 9.82 9.53 -5.85
N GLU A 66 10.56 10.05 -4.88
CA GLU A 66 12.00 9.94 -4.74
C GLU A 66 12.32 8.87 -3.69
N MET A 67 13.38 8.09 -3.91
CA MET A 67 13.83 7.05 -3.00
C MET A 67 14.70 7.65 -1.89
N ASP A 68 14.31 7.46 -0.63
CA ASP A 68 15.13 7.82 0.54
C ASP A 68 16.03 6.66 0.97
N TYR A 69 15.44 5.48 1.05
CA TYR A 69 16.05 4.19 1.38
C TYR A 69 15.45 3.11 0.49
N ILE A 70 16.02 1.91 0.53
CA ILE A 70 15.65 0.81 -0.38
C ILE A 70 14.17 0.42 -0.31
N ASP A 71 13.51 0.68 0.82
CA ASP A 71 12.13 0.37 1.15
C ASP A 71 11.27 1.62 1.44
N GLU A 72 11.85 2.81 1.33
CA GLU A 72 11.23 4.08 1.71
C GLU A 72 11.29 5.11 0.58
N PHE A 73 10.15 5.71 0.29
CA PHE A 73 9.96 6.66 -0.80
C PHE A 73 9.16 7.86 -0.32
N HIS A 74 9.41 9.04 -0.87
CA HIS A 74 8.60 10.22 -0.58
C HIS A 74 8.30 11.06 -1.82
N ASN A 75 7.26 11.88 -1.72
CA ASN A 75 7.05 13.02 -2.61
C ASN A 75 6.72 14.27 -1.77
N ASP A 76 6.22 15.33 -2.41
CA ASP A 76 5.86 16.58 -1.73
C ASP A 76 4.86 16.39 -0.58
N GLN A 77 4.00 15.37 -0.65
CA GLN A 77 2.86 15.21 0.25
C GLN A 77 2.87 13.91 1.05
N TYR A 78 3.54 12.86 0.59
CA TYR A 78 3.43 11.52 1.14
C TYR A 78 4.80 10.88 1.35
N GLU A 79 4.83 9.96 2.30
CA GLU A 79 5.91 9.00 2.51
C GLU A 79 5.30 7.59 2.43
N VAL A 80 5.99 6.69 1.73
CA VAL A 80 5.66 5.28 1.57
C VAL A 80 6.80 4.46 2.16
N PHE A 81 6.45 3.48 2.99
CA PHE A 81 7.36 2.56 3.67
C PHE A 81 6.97 1.12 3.34
N ASP A 82 7.88 0.19 3.67
CA ASP A 82 7.71 -1.24 3.46
C ASP A 82 7.45 -1.61 1.98
N ALA A 83 7.97 -0.79 1.04
CA ALA A 83 7.92 -1.04 -0.40
C ALA A 83 9.03 -2.03 -0.81
N VAL A 84 8.87 -3.28 -0.37
CA VAL A 84 9.85 -4.37 -0.53
C VAL A 84 9.27 -5.53 -1.36
N PRO A 85 10.11 -6.40 -1.96
CA PRO A 85 9.68 -7.52 -2.81
C PRO A 85 8.53 -8.38 -2.26
N ASN A 86 8.55 -8.72 -0.97
CA ASN A 86 7.51 -9.54 -0.34
C ASN A 86 6.15 -8.83 -0.18
N ASN A 87 6.11 -7.50 -0.33
CA ASN A 87 4.91 -6.67 -0.21
C ASN A 87 4.42 -6.13 -1.56
N VAL A 88 5.16 -6.42 -2.65
CA VAL A 88 4.82 -6.00 -4.01
C VAL A 88 4.84 -7.20 -4.94
N LEU A 89 3.69 -7.54 -5.49
CA LEU A 89 3.53 -8.71 -6.35
C LEU A 89 3.71 -8.32 -7.82
N TYR A 90 4.40 -9.16 -8.58
CA TYR A 90 4.45 -9.09 -10.04
C TYR A 90 3.35 -10.01 -10.61
N GLY A 91 2.31 -9.39 -11.17
CA GLY A 91 1.16 -10.10 -11.73
C GLY A 91 1.49 -10.89 -12.99
N ILE A 92 0.70 -11.91 -13.29
CA ILE A 92 0.79 -12.66 -14.56
C ILE A 92 0.47 -11.78 -15.79
N ASP A 93 -0.15 -10.63 -15.56
CA ASP A 93 -0.45 -9.58 -16.53
C ASP A 93 0.69 -8.56 -16.69
N LYS A 94 1.78 -8.73 -15.93
CA LYS A 94 2.98 -7.88 -15.89
C LYS A 94 2.81 -6.54 -15.19
N ASP A 95 1.73 -6.35 -14.44
CA ASP A 95 1.55 -5.20 -13.57
C ASP A 95 2.10 -5.46 -12.15
N LEU A 96 2.44 -4.38 -11.44
CA LEU A 96 2.85 -4.43 -10.05
C LEU A 96 1.69 -4.14 -9.11
N TYR A 97 1.58 -4.92 -8.04
CA TYR A 97 0.51 -4.82 -7.06
C TYR A 97 1.08 -4.63 -5.65
N PHE A 98 0.96 -3.41 -5.12
CA PHE A 98 1.40 -3.03 -3.78
C PHE A 98 0.32 -3.43 -2.78
N ILE A 99 0.57 -4.46 -1.95
CA ILE A 99 -0.46 -5.09 -1.11
C ILE A 99 -0.33 -4.79 0.39
N ASP A 100 0.87 -4.46 0.87
CA ASP A 100 1.16 -4.27 2.30
C ASP A 100 2.15 -3.13 2.56
N THR A 101 2.11 -2.09 1.73
CA THR A 101 2.93 -0.87 1.94
C THR A 101 2.25 0.11 2.88
N GLN A 102 3.04 0.78 3.71
CA GLN A 102 2.54 1.80 4.62
C GLN A 102 2.68 3.18 4.01
N ILE A 103 1.58 3.88 3.78
CA ILE A 103 1.59 5.26 3.29
C ILE A 103 1.11 6.23 4.37
N ARG A 104 1.71 7.41 4.47
CA ARG A 104 1.27 8.50 5.36
C ARG A 104 1.52 9.87 4.72
N LEU A 105 0.89 10.91 5.27
CA LEU A 105 1.25 12.28 4.92
C LEU A 105 2.64 12.62 5.45
N LYS A 106 3.44 13.30 4.63
CA LYS A 106 4.71 13.89 5.02
C LYS A 106 4.45 14.99 6.05
N LYS A 107 5.26 15.03 7.11
CA LYS A 107 5.15 16.03 8.19
C LYS A 107 6.00 17.27 7.94
#